data_AF-A0AAV2QVP0-F1
#
_entry.id   AF-A0AAV2QVP0-F1
#
_cell.length_a   1.000
_cell.length_b   1.000
_cell.length_c   1.000
_cell.angle_alpha   90.00
_cell.angle_beta   90.00
_cell.angle_gamma   90.00
#
_symmetry.space_group_name_H-M   'P 1'
#
loop_
_entity.id
_entity.type
_entity.pdbx_description
1 polymer ?
#
loop_
_entity_poly.entity_id
_entity_poly.type
_entity_poly.pdbx_seq_one_letter_code
_entity_poly.pdbx_strand_id
1 'polypeptide(L)'
;MKFFIMHFLLLIIFQIIFLPKFSFGQGCPDPTQLGPRTADDKSMCAIVYKDAKNHMEDSCLGDSREVYNGERTGNLGDFNDVISSLAVREGCQLTVYWRDDFGGEHTQYTNNYANLDHDHIGIGDWDNDISSYECNCKFAPVDCSASDEWHLVQECKNDLPNTTMTCKYKESHGFSVGQSITNGESLTHSESLLIGLEFFAKFDVSGELTTEYDWSTSTEFSETMTIEIEADFQVNGGQHAGMYQIHGNCDDNLIRTQSYEVRDMGTQEVIKRIVRNKN
;
A
#
# COMPACT_ATOMS: atom_id res chain seq x y z
N MET A 1 34.18 -6.39 -36.06
CA MET A 1 33.49 -7.20 -35.03
C MET A 1 34.23 -7.20 -33.69
N LYS A 2 34.58 -6.01 -33.17
CA LYS A 2 35.24 -5.83 -31.85
C LYS A 2 34.73 -4.60 -31.06
N PHE A 3 33.76 -3.85 -31.61
CA PHE A 3 33.25 -2.61 -31.03
C PHE A 3 31.90 -2.74 -30.33
N PHE A 4 31.23 -3.91 -30.41
CA PHE A 4 29.90 -4.10 -29.81
C PHE A 4 29.91 -4.71 -28.39
N ILE A 5 31.04 -5.26 -27.95
CA ILE A 5 31.12 -5.94 -26.64
C ILE A 5 31.37 -4.94 -25.49
N MET A 6 31.88 -3.75 -25.79
CA MET A 6 32.26 -2.77 -24.76
C MET A 6 31.12 -1.83 -24.33
N HIS A 7 29.99 -1.81 -25.05
CA HIS A 7 28.78 -1.08 -24.62
C HIS A 7 27.84 -1.94 -23.76
N PHE A 8 27.85 -3.26 -23.91
CA PHE A 8 27.05 -4.15 -23.06
C PHE A 8 27.63 -4.30 -21.64
N LEU A 9 28.96 -4.20 -21.48
CA LEU A 9 29.60 -4.23 -20.16
C LEU A 9 29.41 -2.93 -19.35
N LEU A 10 29.13 -1.80 -20.01
CA LEU A 10 28.92 -0.51 -19.34
C LEU A 10 27.47 -0.31 -18.86
N LEU A 11 26.49 -0.99 -19.47
CA LEU A 11 25.09 -0.97 -19.04
C LEU A 11 24.82 -1.89 -17.83
N ILE A 12 25.57 -2.96 -17.65
CA ILE A 12 25.44 -3.84 -16.47
C ILE A 12 26.03 -3.19 -15.21
N ILE A 13 27.02 -2.30 -15.34
CA ILE A 13 27.61 -1.59 -14.19
C ILE A 13 26.71 -0.45 -13.70
N PHE A 14 25.85 0.13 -14.57
CA PHE A 14 24.97 1.24 -14.18
C PHE A 14 23.68 0.80 -13.47
N GLN A 15 23.24 -0.46 -13.68
CA GLN A 15 22.07 -1.02 -12.98
C GLN A 15 22.36 -1.47 -11.54
N ILE A 16 23.62 -1.55 -11.12
CA ILE A 16 24.00 -1.89 -9.73
C ILE A 16 23.97 -0.64 -8.81
N ILE A 17 23.91 0.57 -9.37
CA ILE A 17 24.00 1.83 -8.61
C ILE A 17 22.62 2.33 -8.12
N PHE A 18 21.52 1.76 -8.61
CA PHE A 18 20.15 2.09 -8.20
C PHE A 18 19.44 0.95 -7.46
N LEU A 19 20.18 0.06 -6.80
CA LEU A 19 19.60 -0.58 -5.63
C LEU A 19 19.39 0.53 -4.60
N PRO A 20 18.16 0.76 -4.10
CA PRO A 20 17.99 1.59 -2.91
C PRO A 20 18.95 0.99 -1.88
N LYS A 21 19.96 1.76 -1.51
CA LYS A 21 20.82 1.39 -0.39
C LYS A 21 19.88 1.30 0.79
N PHE A 22 19.52 0.08 1.18
CA PHE A 22 19.01 -0.18 2.51
C PHE A 22 20.05 0.44 3.43
N SER A 23 19.63 1.53 4.06
CA SER A 23 20.47 2.40 4.86
C SER A 23 20.75 1.65 6.16
N PHE A 24 21.74 0.76 6.14
CA PHE A 24 22.31 0.20 7.36
C PHE A 24 23.00 1.35 8.10
N GLY A 25 22.25 2.02 8.98
CA GLY A 25 22.70 3.16 9.78
C GLY A 25 21.69 4.30 9.98
N GLN A 26 20.43 4.19 9.53
CA GLN A 26 19.41 5.22 9.77
C GLN A 26 18.38 4.78 10.81
N GLY A 27 18.77 4.85 12.09
CA GLY A 27 17.88 4.83 13.25
C GLY A 27 16.74 3.80 13.23
N CYS A 28 15.67 4.11 13.94
CA CYS A 28 14.46 3.31 13.96
C CYS A 28 13.62 3.46 12.69
N PRO A 29 13.00 2.37 12.20
CA PRO A 29 12.08 2.48 11.07
C PRO A 29 10.86 3.30 11.47
N ASP A 30 10.36 4.09 10.52
CA ASP A 30 9.07 4.75 10.68
C ASP A 30 7.97 3.66 10.75
N PRO A 31 7.11 3.63 11.79
CA PRO A 31 6.01 2.68 11.90
C PRO A 31 5.07 2.64 10.69
N THR A 32 4.94 3.76 9.96
CA THR A 32 4.17 3.86 8.71
C THR A 32 4.90 3.22 7.52
N GLN A 33 6.20 2.99 7.64
CA GLN A 33 7.04 2.33 6.64
C GLN A 33 7.28 0.85 6.94
N LEU A 34 6.74 0.34 8.06
CA LEU A 34 6.74 -1.09 8.33
C LEU A 34 5.89 -1.78 7.25
N GLY A 35 6.61 -2.36 6.28
CA GLY A 35 6.06 -2.87 5.06
C GLY A 35 4.93 -3.86 5.34
N PRO A 36 3.91 -3.86 4.49
CA PRO A 36 2.74 -4.69 4.71
C PRO A 36 2.99 -6.18 4.53
N ARG A 37 4.05 -6.55 3.79
CA ARG A 37 4.49 -7.92 3.57
C ARG A 37 6.01 -8.04 3.69
N THR A 38 6.45 -9.12 4.31
CA THR A 38 7.84 -9.56 4.29
C THR A 38 8.12 -10.43 3.07
N ALA A 39 9.39 -10.78 2.84
CA ALA A 39 9.80 -11.59 1.70
C ALA A 39 9.12 -12.99 1.64
N ASP A 40 8.56 -13.46 2.75
CA ASP A 40 7.82 -14.72 2.89
C ASP A 40 6.29 -14.54 2.86
N ASP A 41 5.79 -13.41 2.35
CA ASP A 41 4.38 -13.11 2.12
C ASP A 41 3.53 -12.93 3.38
N LYS A 42 4.17 -12.84 4.56
CA LYS A 42 3.47 -12.58 5.82
C LYS A 42 3.31 -11.10 6.06
N SER A 43 2.19 -10.72 6.70
CA SER A 43 1.97 -9.34 7.05
C SER A 43 2.71 -8.96 8.33
N MET A 44 3.61 -7.97 8.26
CA MET A 44 4.37 -7.52 9.43
C MET A 44 3.47 -6.71 10.37
N CYS A 45 3.38 -7.12 11.63
CA CYS A 45 2.59 -6.43 12.65
C CYS A 45 3.46 -5.50 13.51
N ALA A 46 4.65 -5.98 13.88
CA ALA A 46 5.62 -5.20 14.65
C ALA A 46 7.05 -5.70 14.41
N ILE A 47 8.03 -4.95 14.88
CA ILE A 47 9.41 -5.41 15.07
C ILE A 47 9.78 -5.16 16.52
N VAL A 48 10.41 -6.14 17.16
CA VAL A 48 10.98 -6.02 18.51
C VAL A 48 12.50 -6.07 18.46
N TYR A 49 13.16 -5.35 19.36
CA TYR A 49 14.62 -5.17 19.37
C TYR A 49 15.22 -5.42 20.74
N LYS A 50 16.48 -5.87 20.74
CA LYS A 50 17.35 -5.97 21.92
C LYS A 50 18.23 -4.74 22.08
N ASP A 51 18.77 -4.59 23.29
CA ASP A 51 19.83 -3.63 23.63
C ASP A 51 19.53 -2.16 23.26
N ALA A 52 18.31 -1.70 23.57
CA ALA A 52 17.91 -0.31 23.43
C ALA A 52 18.95 0.65 24.02
N LYS A 53 19.10 1.81 23.38
CA LYS A 53 19.99 2.88 23.82
C LYS A 53 19.17 3.98 24.47
N ASN A 54 19.83 4.85 25.25
CA ASN A 54 19.19 5.99 25.89
C ASN A 54 18.61 6.99 24.87
N HIS A 55 19.11 6.98 23.64
CA HIS A 55 18.59 7.79 22.55
C HIS A 55 17.57 6.96 21.78
N MET A 56 16.32 7.44 21.73
CA MET A 56 15.19 6.76 21.12
C MET A 56 15.48 6.35 19.65
N GLU A 57 16.14 7.21 18.90
CA GLU A 57 16.55 6.99 17.52
C GLU A 57 17.53 5.81 17.32
N ASP A 58 18.29 5.46 18.36
CA ASP A 58 19.33 4.42 18.30
C ASP A 58 18.85 3.07 18.86
N SER A 59 17.68 3.01 19.47
CA SER A 59 17.22 1.79 20.16
C SER A 59 16.76 0.66 19.22
N CYS A 60 16.77 0.87 17.90
CA CYS A 60 16.51 -0.16 16.87
C CYS A 60 17.76 -0.75 16.21
N LEU A 61 18.96 -0.41 16.70
CA LEU A 61 20.22 -0.84 16.08
C LEU A 61 20.70 -2.22 16.57
N GLY A 62 20.04 -2.80 17.57
CA GLY A 62 20.35 -4.13 18.11
C GLY A 62 19.74 -5.28 17.31
N ASP A 63 19.90 -6.50 17.83
CA ASP A 63 19.26 -7.69 17.28
C ASP A 63 17.74 -7.51 17.26
N SER A 64 17.10 -7.88 16.16
CA SER A 64 15.67 -7.68 15.95
C SER A 64 14.94 -8.97 15.60
N ARG A 65 13.63 -8.97 15.87
CA ARG A 65 12.70 -10.03 15.48
C ARG A 65 11.46 -9.40 14.88
N GLU A 66 11.11 -9.84 13.68
CA GLU A 66 9.84 -9.51 13.04
C GLU A 66 8.71 -10.26 13.74
N VAL A 67 7.59 -9.56 13.94
CA VAL A 67 6.35 -10.10 14.51
C VAL A 67 5.26 -9.97 13.47
N TYR A 68 4.59 -11.07 13.15
CA TYR A 68 3.59 -11.11 12.08
C TYR A 68 2.15 -10.90 12.60
N ASN A 69 1.27 -10.47 11.70
CA ASN A 69 -0.16 -10.33 12.00
C ASN A 69 -0.77 -11.69 12.33
N GLY A 70 -1.49 -11.76 13.45
CA GLY A 70 -2.07 -12.98 14.00
C GLY A 70 -1.06 -13.87 14.73
N GLU A 71 0.21 -13.47 14.83
CA GLU A 71 1.22 -14.24 15.55
C GLU A 71 0.95 -14.25 17.05
N ARG A 72 1.07 -15.44 17.65
CA ARG A 72 0.99 -15.68 19.09
C ARG A 72 2.22 -16.50 19.51
N THR A 73 3.14 -15.87 20.23
CA THR A 73 4.37 -16.53 20.69
C THR A 73 4.35 -16.60 22.22
N GLY A 74 4.11 -17.81 22.75
CA GLY A 74 4.07 -18.09 24.19
C GLY A 74 5.44 -18.25 24.85
N ASN A 75 6.51 -18.46 24.07
CA ASN A 75 7.88 -18.54 24.58
C ASN A 75 8.83 -17.88 23.59
N LEU A 76 9.60 -16.90 24.06
CA LEU A 76 10.44 -16.08 23.19
C LEU A 76 11.85 -16.62 22.94
N GLY A 77 12.24 -17.71 23.60
CA GLY A 77 13.58 -18.28 23.48
C GLY A 77 14.67 -17.24 23.74
N ASP A 78 15.55 -17.01 22.76
CA ASP A 78 16.65 -16.04 22.87
C ASP A 78 16.20 -14.56 22.93
N PHE A 79 14.90 -14.28 22.72
CA PHE A 79 14.29 -12.96 22.90
C PHE A 79 13.55 -12.81 24.24
N ASN A 80 13.52 -13.86 25.08
CA ASN A 80 12.92 -13.79 26.39
C ASN A 80 13.70 -12.87 27.31
N ASP A 81 13.00 -11.93 27.96
CA ASP A 81 13.56 -11.00 28.96
C ASP A 81 14.77 -10.20 28.42
N VAL A 82 14.75 -9.86 27.12
CA VAL A 82 15.78 -9.04 26.46
C VAL A 82 15.22 -8.04 25.44
N ILE A 83 13.89 -8.00 25.27
CA ILE A 83 13.24 -7.01 24.41
C ILE A 83 13.22 -5.68 25.16
N SER A 84 13.72 -4.64 24.50
CA SER A 84 14.01 -3.33 25.11
C SER A 84 13.51 -2.16 24.25
N SER A 85 13.18 -2.41 22.99
CA SER A 85 12.40 -1.47 22.18
C SER A 85 11.54 -2.20 21.15
N LEU A 86 10.53 -1.51 20.62
CA LEU A 86 9.61 -2.06 19.62
C LEU A 86 9.05 -0.99 18.70
N ALA A 87 8.65 -1.40 17.50
CA ALA A 87 7.92 -0.59 16.54
C ALA A 87 6.66 -1.36 16.11
N VAL A 88 5.48 -0.78 16.33
CA VAL A 88 4.19 -1.40 15.92
C VAL A 88 3.67 -0.70 14.68
N ARG A 89 3.36 -1.48 13.64
CA ARG A 89 2.81 -0.96 12.39
C ARG A 89 1.49 -0.24 12.65
N GLU A 90 1.24 0.81 11.88
CA GLU A 90 -0.04 1.50 11.96
C GLU A 90 -1.23 0.58 11.67
N GLY A 91 -2.28 0.67 12.48
CA GLY A 91 -3.45 -0.19 12.43
C GLY A 91 -3.25 -1.57 13.08
N CYS A 92 -2.09 -1.79 13.72
CA CYS A 92 -1.79 -2.98 14.49
C CYS A 92 -1.70 -2.71 16.00
N GLN A 93 -1.91 -3.76 16.77
CA GLN A 93 -1.75 -3.81 18.20
C GLN A 93 -0.85 -4.99 18.56
N LEU A 94 0.22 -4.69 19.30
CA LEU A 94 1.08 -5.69 19.92
C LEU A 94 0.76 -5.74 21.42
N THR A 95 0.30 -6.88 21.89
CA THR A 95 0.11 -7.15 23.32
C THR A 95 1.28 -7.98 23.81
N VAL A 96 1.97 -7.50 24.84
CA VAL A 96 3.13 -8.19 25.45
C VAL A 96 2.82 -8.59 26.89
N TYR A 97 3.45 -9.66 27.36
CA TYR A 97 3.23 -10.23 28.68
C TYR A 97 4.56 -10.48 29.39
N TRP A 98 4.57 -10.25 30.71
CA TRP A 98 5.75 -10.44 31.58
C TRP A 98 6.14 -11.92 31.86
N ARG A 99 5.36 -12.88 31.33
CA ARG A 99 5.54 -14.32 31.56
C ARG A 99 5.21 -15.09 30.30
N ASP A 100 5.79 -16.28 30.22
CA ASP A 100 5.48 -17.28 29.21
C ASP A 100 3.96 -17.57 29.14
N ASP A 101 3.55 -18.10 28.00
CA ASP A 101 2.19 -18.57 27.69
C ASP A 101 1.10 -17.53 28.00
N PHE A 102 1.38 -16.26 27.69
CA PHE A 102 0.46 -15.12 27.84
C PHE A 102 0.02 -14.88 29.29
N GLY A 103 0.91 -15.19 30.26
CA GLY A 103 0.62 -15.12 31.68
C GLY A 103 0.83 -13.74 32.32
N GLY A 104 0.07 -13.47 33.38
CA GLY A 104 0.13 -12.30 34.29
C GLY A 104 0.07 -10.90 33.67
N GLU A 105 0.94 -9.96 34.07
CA GLU A 105 0.81 -8.55 33.67
C GLU A 105 1.07 -8.40 32.17
N HIS A 106 0.29 -7.51 31.54
CA HIS A 106 0.37 -7.25 30.11
C HIS A 106 0.15 -5.78 29.81
N THR A 107 0.68 -5.33 28.67
CA THR A 107 0.44 -4.01 28.12
C THR A 107 0.27 -4.09 26.61
N GLN A 108 -0.28 -3.03 26.03
CA GLN A 108 -0.58 -2.95 24.61
C GLN A 108 0.12 -1.75 23.99
N TYR A 109 0.76 -1.99 22.85
CA TYR A 109 1.40 -0.95 22.04
C TYR A 109 0.67 -0.83 20.71
N THR A 110 0.37 0.40 20.32
CA THR A 110 -0.27 0.74 19.05
C THR A 110 0.45 1.90 18.38
N ASN A 111 0.52 1.85 17.05
CA ASN A 111 0.88 2.95 16.15
C ASN A 111 2.12 3.77 16.55
N ASN A 112 3.15 3.16 17.14
CA ASN A 112 4.30 3.91 17.65
C ASN A 112 5.58 3.08 17.69
N TYR A 113 6.68 3.81 17.69
CA TYR A 113 7.95 3.34 18.20
C TYR A 113 8.02 3.57 19.72
N ALA A 114 8.49 2.58 20.48
CA ALA A 114 8.62 2.66 21.93
C ALA A 114 10.00 2.14 22.37
N ASN A 115 10.70 2.96 23.15
CA ASN A 115 11.81 2.51 23.99
C ASN A 115 11.22 2.10 25.34
N LEU A 116 11.46 0.86 25.78
CA LEU A 116 10.73 0.25 26.89
C LEU A 116 11.25 0.63 28.27
N ASP A 117 12.34 1.39 28.33
CA ASP A 117 12.81 2.00 29.57
C ASP A 117 11.71 2.89 30.17
N HIS A 118 11.53 2.76 31.48
CA HIS A 118 10.54 3.48 32.26
C HIS A 118 10.47 4.98 31.94
N ASP A 119 11.63 5.60 31.75
CA ASP A 119 11.76 7.04 31.48
C ASP A 119 11.15 7.46 30.13
N HIS A 120 10.98 6.53 29.19
CA HIS A 120 10.53 6.81 27.83
C HIS A 120 9.06 6.49 27.58
N ILE A 121 8.50 5.45 28.22
CA ILE A 121 7.12 5.02 27.99
C ILE A 121 6.14 5.43 29.10
N GLY A 122 6.61 5.72 30.32
CA GLY A 122 5.74 6.19 31.42
C GLY A 122 4.65 5.19 31.87
N ILE A 123 4.70 3.94 31.39
CA ILE A 123 3.75 2.86 31.67
C ILE A 123 4.48 1.60 32.16
N GLY A 124 5.05 1.68 33.37
CA GLY A 124 5.89 0.61 33.92
C GLY A 124 7.27 0.55 33.26
N ASP A 125 8.16 -0.26 33.81
CA ASP A 125 9.41 -0.64 33.16
C ASP A 125 9.13 -1.97 32.45
N TRP A 126 9.25 -1.99 31.13
CA TRP A 126 9.07 -3.21 30.32
C TRP A 126 10.39 -3.62 29.66
N ASP A 127 11.46 -2.88 29.93
CA ASP A 127 12.79 -3.16 29.41
C ASP A 127 13.26 -4.52 29.94
N ASN A 128 13.48 -5.46 29.02
CA ASN A 128 13.96 -6.80 29.33
C ASN A 128 13.00 -7.62 30.22
N ASP A 129 11.71 -7.29 30.22
CA ASP A 129 10.69 -8.01 31.02
C ASP A 129 9.67 -8.78 30.18
N ILE A 130 9.72 -8.67 28.85
CA ILE A 130 8.76 -9.34 27.96
C ILE A 130 9.15 -10.80 27.75
N SER A 131 8.22 -11.72 28.04
CA SER A 131 8.40 -13.16 27.88
C SER A 131 7.43 -13.82 26.88
N SER A 132 6.32 -13.17 26.54
CA SER A 132 5.43 -13.62 25.45
C SER A 132 4.67 -12.46 24.80
N TYR A 133 4.14 -12.66 23.59
CA TYR A 133 3.35 -11.65 22.88
C TYR A 133 2.28 -12.24 21.95
N GLU A 134 1.26 -11.43 21.66
CA GLU A 134 0.35 -11.62 20.52
C GLU A 134 0.22 -10.32 19.73
N CYS A 135 0.08 -10.41 18.41
CA CYS A 135 -0.02 -9.24 17.55
C CYS A 135 -1.18 -9.35 16.57
N ASN A 136 -2.02 -8.33 16.49
CA ASN A 136 -3.21 -8.31 15.65
C ASN A 136 -3.32 -6.96 14.91
N CYS A 137 -3.58 -7.01 13.61
CA CYS A 137 -3.87 -5.85 12.78
C CYS A 137 -5.34 -5.82 12.39
N LYS A 138 -5.91 -4.61 12.28
CA LYS A 138 -7.30 -4.42 11.87
C LYS A 138 -7.58 -4.89 10.44
N PHE A 139 -6.58 -4.73 9.57
CA PHE A 139 -6.68 -5.11 8.17
C PHE A 139 -5.80 -6.32 7.84
N ALA A 140 -6.34 -7.19 6.99
CA ALA A 140 -5.61 -8.30 6.42
C ALA A 140 -4.62 -7.79 5.35
N PRO A 141 -3.48 -8.49 5.11
CA PRO A 141 -2.66 -8.21 3.95
C PRO A 141 -3.50 -8.33 2.67
N VAL A 142 -3.26 -7.45 1.71
CA VAL A 142 -3.95 -7.45 0.41
C VAL A 142 -3.52 -8.68 -0.36
N ASP A 143 -4.33 -9.73 -0.35
CA ASP A 143 -4.11 -10.95 -1.13
C ASP A 143 -5.26 -11.18 -2.09
N CYS A 144 -5.05 -10.82 -3.36
CA CYS A 144 -6.11 -10.90 -4.36
C CYS A 144 -5.53 -11.21 -5.73
N SER A 145 -6.43 -11.59 -6.64
CA SER A 145 -6.12 -11.69 -8.07
C SER A 145 -6.38 -10.35 -8.72
N ALA A 146 -5.32 -9.58 -8.99
CA ALA A 146 -5.46 -8.29 -9.64
C ALA A 146 -5.89 -8.45 -11.11
N SER A 147 -6.82 -7.62 -11.55
CA SER A 147 -7.28 -7.55 -12.94
C SER A 147 -7.65 -6.11 -13.28
N ASP A 148 -7.55 -5.73 -14.56
CA ASP A 148 -8.02 -4.42 -14.99
C ASP A 148 -8.95 -4.50 -16.19
N GLU A 149 -9.80 -3.48 -16.31
CA GLU A 149 -10.73 -3.37 -17.42
C GLU A 149 -11.15 -1.91 -17.69
N TRP A 150 -11.71 -1.69 -18.87
CA TRP A 150 -12.33 -0.42 -19.24
C TRP A 150 -13.79 -0.40 -18.78
N HIS A 151 -14.10 0.42 -17.78
CA HIS A 151 -15.44 0.58 -17.24
C HIS A 151 -16.13 1.82 -17.81
N LEU A 152 -17.35 1.68 -18.33
CA LEU A 152 -18.17 2.80 -18.81
C LEU A 152 -18.59 3.69 -17.63
N VAL A 153 -18.15 4.94 -17.61
CA VAL A 153 -18.47 5.91 -16.55
C VAL A 153 -19.71 6.72 -16.91
N GLN A 154 -19.81 7.15 -18.16
CA GLN A 154 -20.91 8.01 -18.61
C GLN A 154 -21.17 7.85 -20.11
N GLU A 155 -22.44 7.89 -20.48
CA GLU A 155 -22.89 7.97 -21.87
C GLU A 155 -23.24 9.40 -22.25
N CYS A 156 -22.97 9.76 -23.51
CA CYS A 156 -23.31 11.05 -24.07
C CYS A 156 -23.85 10.90 -25.49
N LYS A 157 -25.13 11.25 -25.67
CA LYS A 157 -25.86 11.07 -26.92
C LYS A 157 -26.28 12.43 -27.49
N ASN A 158 -25.88 12.73 -28.73
CA ASN A 158 -26.34 13.93 -29.42
C ASN A 158 -27.47 13.58 -30.38
N ASP A 159 -28.71 13.67 -29.92
CA ASP A 159 -29.92 13.36 -30.72
C ASP A 159 -30.26 14.44 -31.77
N LEU A 160 -29.58 15.59 -31.75
CA LEU A 160 -29.87 16.70 -32.65
C LEU A 160 -29.07 16.55 -33.95
N PRO A 161 -29.72 16.43 -35.12
CA PRO A 161 -29.00 16.32 -36.38
C PRO A 161 -28.25 17.62 -36.70
N ASN A 162 -27.05 17.50 -37.26
CA ASN A 162 -26.21 18.63 -37.70
C ASN A 162 -25.78 19.62 -36.59
N THR A 163 -25.81 19.21 -35.33
CA THR A 163 -25.23 19.99 -34.22
C THR A 163 -24.01 19.28 -33.65
N THR A 164 -23.16 20.02 -32.93
CA THR A 164 -22.14 19.44 -32.06
C THR A 164 -22.56 19.69 -30.62
N MET A 165 -22.47 18.67 -29.78
CA MET A 165 -22.69 18.81 -28.34
C MET A 165 -21.36 18.62 -27.61
N THR A 166 -21.09 19.48 -26.64
CA THR A 166 -19.99 19.29 -25.69
C THR A 166 -20.49 18.46 -24.52
N CYS A 167 -19.88 17.32 -24.30
CA CYS A 167 -20.17 16.46 -23.15
C CYS A 167 -19.25 16.84 -22.00
N LYS A 168 -19.84 17.12 -20.84
CA LYS A 168 -19.14 17.31 -19.57
C LYS A 168 -19.36 16.09 -18.69
N TYR A 169 -18.34 15.71 -17.95
CA TYR A 169 -18.41 14.59 -17.04
C TYR A 169 -17.69 14.91 -15.73
N LYS A 170 -17.94 14.07 -14.71
CA LYS A 170 -17.26 14.12 -13.42
C LYS A 170 -16.45 12.84 -13.24
N GLU A 171 -15.21 13.00 -12.80
CA GLU A 171 -14.30 11.88 -12.54
C GLU A 171 -14.29 11.54 -11.05
N SER A 172 -14.07 10.27 -10.75
CA SER A 172 -13.68 9.82 -9.41
C SER A 172 -12.40 9.01 -9.57
N HIS A 173 -11.40 9.30 -8.74
CA HIS A 173 -10.14 8.57 -8.73
C HIS A 173 -9.78 8.18 -7.29
N GLY A 174 -8.81 7.28 -7.18
CA GLY A 174 -8.41 6.68 -5.90
C GLY A 174 -8.92 5.26 -5.79
N PHE A 175 -9.01 4.75 -4.58
CA PHE A 175 -9.45 3.38 -4.34
C PHE A 175 -10.56 3.31 -3.29
N SER A 176 -11.26 2.18 -3.29
CA SER A 176 -12.19 1.77 -2.26
C SER A 176 -11.76 0.39 -1.76
N VAL A 177 -11.58 0.29 -0.43
CA VAL A 177 -11.24 -0.95 0.25
C VAL A 177 -12.54 -1.67 0.63
N GLY A 178 -12.65 -2.92 0.21
CA GLY A 178 -13.72 -3.83 0.53
C GLY A 178 -13.59 -4.47 1.91
N GLN A 179 -14.58 -5.28 2.26
CA GLN A 179 -14.66 -5.93 3.56
C GLN A 179 -13.67 -7.08 3.71
N SER A 180 -13.18 -7.66 2.61
CA SER A 180 -12.17 -8.72 2.63
C SER A 180 -10.89 -8.29 3.37
N ILE A 181 -10.54 -7.01 3.29
CA ILE A 181 -9.36 -6.44 3.95
C ILE A 181 -9.70 -5.85 5.30
N THR A 182 -10.78 -5.06 5.39
CA THR A 182 -11.08 -4.30 6.63
C THR A 182 -11.88 -5.08 7.66
N ASN A 183 -12.40 -6.26 7.33
CA ASN A 183 -13.40 -6.97 8.14
C ASN A 183 -14.63 -6.11 8.49
N GLY A 184 -14.92 -5.07 7.68
CA GLY A 184 -16.02 -4.13 7.92
C GLY A 184 -15.67 -2.96 8.84
N GLU A 185 -14.43 -2.83 9.30
CA GLU A 185 -13.99 -1.68 10.08
C GLU A 185 -13.71 -0.45 9.20
N SER A 186 -13.83 0.73 9.80
CA SER A 186 -13.42 1.98 9.17
C SER A 186 -11.91 2.17 9.30
N LEU A 187 -11.28 2.62 8.23
CA LEU A 187 -9.85 2.93 8.21
C LEU A 187 -9.61 4.40 8.51
N THR A 188 -8.48 4.71 9.13
CA THR A 188 -7.93 6.07 9.15
C THR A 188 -7.35 6.40 7.77
N HIS A 189 -7.13 7.69 7.51
CA HIS A 189 -6.54 8.13 6.24
C HIS A 189 -5.19 7.44 5.97
N SER A 190 -4.33 7.34 6.98
CA SER A 190 -3.02 6.71 6.90
C SER A 190 -3.10 5.19 6.74
N GLU A 191 -4.01 4.50 7.46
CA GLU A 191 -4.28 3.07 7.27
C GLU A 191 -4.69 2.79 5.81
N SER A 192 -5.57 3.62 5.24
CA SER A 192 -5.98 3.50 3.84
C SER A 192 -4.82 3.74 2.87
N LEU A 193 -3.96 4.72 3.12
CA LEU A 193 -2.78 4.95 2.27
C LEU A 193 -1.87 3.72 2.19
N LEU A 194 -1.66 3.01 3.31
CA LEU A 194 -0.86 1.78 3.36
C LEU A 194 -1.48 0.66 2.52
N ILE A 195 -2.78 0.44 2.67
CA ILE A 195 -3.53 -0.55 1.87
C ILE A 195 -3.50 -0.18 0.38
N GLY A 196 -3.61 1.11 0.07
CA GLY A 196 -3.48 1.64 -1.28
C GLY A 196 -2.16 1.21 -1.94
N LEU A 197 -1.04 1.37 -1.23
CA LEU A 197 0.29 0.95 -1.71
C LEU A 197 0.37 -0.55 -1.97
N GLU A 198 -0.26 -1.37 -1.13
CA GLU A 198 -0.31 -2.83 -1.32
C GLU A 198 -1.04 -3.24 -2.58
N PHE A 199 -2.16 -2.60 -2.91
CA PHE A 199 -2.87 -2.93 -4.13
C PHE A 199 -1.99 -2.77 -5.35
N PHE A 200 -1.34 -1.62 -5.52
CA PHE A 200 -0.52 -1.36 -6.71
C PHE A 200 0.65 -2.33 -6.83
N ALA A 201 1.26 -2.72 -5.71
CA ALA A 201 2.29 -3.76 -5.72
C ALA A 201 1.76 -5.09 -6.27
N LYS A 202 0.47 -5.42 -6.04
CA LYS A 202 -0.16 -6.59 -6.68
C LYS A 202 -0.31 -6.41 -8.18
N PHE A 203 -0.77 -5.25 -8.65
CA PHE A 203 -0.92 -4.98 -10.08
C PHE A 203 0.41 -4.98 -10.84
N ASP A 204 1.52 -4.60 -10.20
CA ASP A 204 2.86 -4.61 -10.82
C ASP A 204 3.43 -6.03 -10.99
N VAL A 205 3.18 -6.91 -10.01
CA VAL A 205 3.82 -8.24 -9.95
C VAL A 205 2.94 -9.34 -10.53
N SER A 206 1.61 -9.24 -10.41
CA SER A 206 0.70 -10.34 -10.71
C SER A 206 -0.69 -9.83 -11.09
N GLY A 207 -1.11 -10.05 -12.33
CA GLY A 207 -2.50 -9.80 -12.70
C GLY A 207 -2.85 -10.17 -14.13
N GLU A 208 -4.14 -10.35 -14.39
CA GLU A 208 -4.70 -10.41 -15.74
C GLU A 208 -4.97 -8.98 -16.23
N LEU A 209 -3.91 -8.31 -16.67
CA LEU A 209 -3.98 -6.93 -17.15
C LEU A 209 -4.30 -6.90 -18.65
N THR A 210 -5.41 -6.28 -19.00
CA THR A 210 -5.96 -6.16 -20.35
C THR A 210 -5.91 -4.73 -20.90
N THR A 211 -5.76 -3.71 -20.06
CA THR A 211 -5.89 -2.30 -20.48
C THR A 211 -4.60 -1.64 -20.98
N GLU A 212 -3.48 -2.35 -20.95
CA GLU A 212 -2.12 -1.84 -21.24
C GLU A 212 -1.66 -0.72 -20.30
N TYR A 213 -2.40 -0.46 -19.21
CA TYR A 213 -2.05 0.56 -18.23
C TYR A 213 -0.82 0.17 -17.42
N ASP A 214 0.09 1.12 -17.24
CA ASP A 214 1.30 0.94 -16.44
C ASP A 214 1.02 1.27 -14.97
N TRP A 215 0.54 0.24 -14.25
CA TRP A 215 0.22 0.31 -12.82
C TRP A 215 1.43 0.65 -11.93
N SER A 216 2.67 0.46 -12.41
CA SER A 216 3.89 0.78 -11.65
C SER A 216 4.08 2.29 -11.44
N THR A 217 3.42 3.12 -12.24
CA THR A 217 3.56 4.59 -12.21
C THR A 217 2.50 5.28 -11.33
N SER A 218 1.50 4.56 -10.86
CA SER A 218 0.39 5.10 -10.07
C SER A 218 0.83 5.42 -8.64
N THR A 219 0.80 6.71 -8.28
CA THR A 219 1.26 7.19 -6.95
C THR A 219 0.48 8.37 -6.40
N GLU A 220 -0.73 8.64 -6.91
CA GLU A 220 -1.63 9.64 -6.32
C GLU A 220 -2.67 8.93 -5.45
N PHE A 221 -2.46 9.05 -4.14
CA PHE A 221 -3.16 8.29 -3.13
C PHE A 221 -4.16 9.17 -2.40
N SER A 222 -5.44 8.84 -2.56
CA SER A 222 -6.47 9.25 -1.64
C SER A 222 -7.62 8.26 -1.71
N GLU A 223 -8.22 7.95 -0.56
CA GLU A 223 -9.53 7.34 -0.55
C GLU A 223 -10.47 8.18 -1.41
N THR A 224 -11.12 7.53 -2.37
CA THR A 224 -12.13 8.06 -3.30
C THR A 224 -12.23 9.60 -3.28
N MET A 225 -11.27 10.29 -3.89
CA MET A 225 -11.46 11.71 -4.17
C MET A 225 -12.30 11.81 -5.44
N THR A 226 -13.53 12.29 -5.27
CA THR A 226 -14.29 12.82 -6.40
C THR A 226 -13.68 14.17 -6.74
N ILE A 227 -12.70 14.19 -7.64
CA ILE A 227 -12.27 15.44 -8.25
C ILE A 227 -13.15 15.68 -9.46
N GLU A 228 -13.91 16.76 -9.43
CA GLU A 228 -14.64 17.23 -10.60
C GLU A 228 -13.65 17.79 -11.62
N ILE A 229 -13.10 16.90 -12.44
CA ILE A 229 -12.37 17.28 -13.64
C ILE A 229 -13.41 17.38 -14.76
N GLU A 230 -13.75 18.61 -15.14
CA GLU A 230 -14.48 18.82 -16.39
C GLU A 230 -13.53 18.52 -17.55
N ALA A 231 -13.75 17.41 -18.24
CA ALA A 231 -13.19 17.25 -19.57
C ALA A 231 -14.28 17.35 -20.63
N ASP A 232 -13.97 18.13 -21.65
CA ASP A 232 -14.87 18.43 -22.75
C ASP A 232 -14.46 17.64 -23.99
N PHE A 233 -15.44 17.06 -24.66
CA PHE A 233 -15.31 16.50 -26.00
C PHE A 233 -16.57 16.75 -26.83
N GLN A 234 -16.39 16.84 -28.15
CA GLN A 234 -17.47 17.12 -29.09
C GLN A 234 -18.06 15.83 -29.65
N VAL A 235 -19.38 15.73 -29.68
CA VAL A 235 -20.15 14.63 -30.30
C VAL A 235 -21.02 15.21 -31.41
N ASN A 236 -20.87 14.71 -32.64
CA ASN A 236 -21.67 15.20 -33.77
C ASN A 236 -23.12 14.68 -33.68
N GLY A 237 -24.02 15.37 -34.37
CA GLY A 237 -25.42 15.02 -34.43
C GLY A 237 -25.65 13.60 -34.93
N GLY A 238 -26.45 12.84 -34.18
CA GLY A 238 -26.72 11.42 -34.45
C GLY A 238 -25.68 10.45 -33.89
N GLN A 239 -24.58 10.94 -33.29
CA GLN A 239 -23.58 10.07 -32.65
C GLN A 239 -23.89 9.81 -31.18
N HIS A 240 -23.39 8.68 -30.70
CA HIS A 240 -23.46 8.24 -29.32
C HIS A 240 -22.05 7.89 -28.86
N ALA A 241 -21.55 8.59 -27.84
CA ALA A 241 -20.22 8.37 -27.31
C ALA A 241 -20.29 7.90 -25.85
N GLY A 242 -19.40 7.01 -25.46
CA GLY A 242 -19.23 6.53 -24.10
C GLY A 242 -17.87 6.94 -23.58
N MET A 243 -17.80 7.40 -22.35
CA MET A 243 -16.55 7.62 -21.64
C MET A 243 -16.24 6.41 -20.77
N TYR A 244 -15.05 5.85 -20.97
CA TYR A 244 -14.54 4.70 -20.24
C TYR A 244 -13.37 5.13 -19.36
N GLN A 245 -13.24 4.51 -18.19
CA GLN A 245 -12.15 4.68 -17.25
C GLN A 245 -11.50 3.32 -16.99
N ILE A 246 -10.19 3.29 -16.82
CA ILE A 246 -9.50 2.06 -16.39
C ILE A 246 -9.77 1.84 -14.91
N HIS A 247 -10.41 0.71 -14.61
CA HIS A 247 -10.65 0.21 -13.26
C HIS A 247 -9.72 -0.96 -13.00
N GLY A 248 -9.09 -0.96 -11.82
CA GLY A 248 -8.35 -2.11 -11.30
C GLY A 248 -9.20 -2.78 -10.23
N ASN A 249 -9.44 -4.08 -10.40
CA ASN A 249 -10.17 -4.90 -9.45
C ASN A 249 -9.21 -5.83 -8.72
N CYS A 250 -9.40 -5.94 -7.41
CA CYS A 250 -8.69 -6.82 -6.51
C CYS A 250 -9.73 -7.41 -5.57
N ASP A 251 -10.38 -8.48 -6.00
CA ASP A 251 -11.59 -9.03 -5.36
C ASP A 251 -12.72 -7.99 -5.17
N ASP A 252 -13.09 -7.65 -3.94
CA ASP A 252 -14.10 -6.62 -3.63
C ASP A 252 -13.51 -5.20 -3.51
N ASN A 253 -12.22 -5.04 -3.83
CA ASN A 253 -11.52 -3.77 -3.84
C ASN A 253 -11.46 -3.21 -5.25
N LEU A 254 -11.57 -1.88 -5.35
CA LEU A 254 -11.65 -1.19 -6.63
C LEU A 254 -10.74 0.03 -6.64
N ILE A 255 -9.90 0.12 -7.66
CA ILE A 255 -9.03 1.26 -7.95
C ILE A 255 -9.53 1.94 -9.22
N ARG A 256 -9.70 3.26 -9.15
CA ARG A 256 -10.11 4.12 -10.25
C ARG A 256 -8.92 4.98 -10.65
N THR A 257 -8.41 4.74 -11.85
CA THR A 257 -7.25 5.48 -12.39
C THR A 257 -7.66 6.87 -12.90
N GLN A 258 -6.69 7.70 -13.28
CA GLN A 258 -6.91 8.93 -14.03
C GLN A 258 -6.81 8.73 -15.56
N SER A 259 -6.93 7.48 -16.03
CA SER A 259 -6.83 7.13 -17.44
C SER A 259 -8.21 6.88 -18.02
N TYR A 260 -8.52 7.59 -19.09
CA TYR A 260 -9.84 7.59 -19.73
C TYR A 260 -9.73 7.49 -21.23
N GLU A 261 -10.79 6.99 -21.84
CA GLU A 261 -11.00 7.17 -23.27
C GLU A 261 -12.47 7.32 -23.62
N VAL A 262 -12.71 8.06 -24.69
CA VAL A 262 -14.02 8.26 -25.27
C VAL A 262 -14.10 7.37 -26.49
N ARG A 263 -15.13 6.53 -26.56
CA ARG A 263 -15.41 5.67 -27.71
C ARG A 263 -16.73 6.03 -28.34
N ASP A 264 -16.85 5.85 -29.65
CA ASP A 264 -18.16 5.77 -30.29
C ASP A 264 -18.83 4.47 -29.81
N MET A 265 -20.04 4.57 -29.26
CA MET A 265 -20.75 3.41 -28.69
C MET A 265 -21.17 2.40 -29.76
N GLY A 266 -21.41 2.86 -30.99
CA GLY A 266 -21.83 2.01 -32.11
C GLY A 266 -20.67 1.28 -32.77
N THR A 267 -19.54 1.97 -33.01
CA THR A 267 -18.38 1.39 -33.71
C THR A 267 -17.29 0.88 -32.76
N GLN A 268 -17.33 1.26 -31.49
CA GLN A 268 -16.26 1.04 -30.49
C GLN A 268 -14.92 1.74 -30.85
N GLU A 269 -14.91 2.62 -31.84
CA GLU A 269 -13.72 3.39 -32.23
C GLU A 269 -13.35 4.41 -31.14
N VAL A 270 -12.07 4.48 -30.79
CA VAL A 270 -11.56 5.46 -29.82
C VAL A 270 -11.53 6.85 -30.46
N ILE A 271 -12.38 7.74 -29.97
CA ILE A 271 -12.48 9.15 -30.40
C ILE A 271 -11.36 9.98 -29.76
N LYS A 272 -11.12 9.76 -28.46
CA LYS A 272 -10.15 10.52 -27.67
C LYS A 272 -9.61 9.64 -26.57
N ARG A 273 -8.30 9.63 -26.37
CA ARG A 273 -7.65 8.95 -25.24
C ARG A 273 -6.93 9.97 -24.38
N ILE A 274 -7.11 9.88 -23.08
CA ILE A 274 -6.44 10.69 -22.06
C ILE A 274 -5.76 9.71 -21.12
N VAL A 275 -4.48 9.43 -21.39
CA VAL A 275 -3.65 8.65 -20.46
C VAL A 275 -2.87 9.64 -19.62
N ARG A 276 -3.19 9.72 -18.33
CA ARG A 276 -2.35 10.45 -17.37
C ARG A 276 -1.34 9.47 -16.78
N ASN A 277 -0.21 9.35 -17.46
CA ASN A 277 1.01 8.85 -16.81
C ASN A 277 1.64 10.02 -16.04
N LYS A 278 2.20 9.75 -14.87
CA LYS A 278 2.85 10.81 -14.10
C LYS A 278 3.95 11.49 -14.93
N ASN A 279 3.96 12.82 -14.90
CA ASN A 279 5.14 13.63 -15.23
C ASN A 279 6.06 13.69 -14.01
#